data_AF-A0A3N1AWP5-F1
#
_entry.id   AF-A0A3N1AWP5-F1
#
_cell.length_a   1.000
_cell.length_b   1.000
_cell.length_c   1.000
_cell.angle_alpha   90.00
_cell.angle_beta   90.00
_cell.angle_gamma   90.00
#
_symmetry.space_group_name_H-M   'P 1'
#
loop_
_entity.id
_entity.type
_entity.pdbx_description
1 polymer ?
#
loop_
_entity_poly.entity_id
_entity_poly.type
_entity_poly.pdbx_seq_one_letter_code
_entity_poly.pdbx_strand_id
1 'polypeptide(L)'
;MWHLSTRWRSGPNGVWTRDPQAAKLFTLDAYVADPAVRRRSWLGRRDHPAWSAQPNEGHASLVELERSGRLAAIVTQNIDGLHQRAGNSPDKVIEIHGTMSEVECLSCDDRTGMDEALARVAAGEDDPDCRLCGGILKAATPYDPIADAVLREPIGTVLPALVHQLI
;
A
#
# COMPACT_ATOMS: atom_id res chain seq x y z
N MET A 1 16.87 -12.65 10.93
CA MET A 1 15.51 -13.21 10.92
C MET A 1 14.54 -12.09 11.30
N TRP A 2 14.12 -11.27 10.34
CA TRP A 2 13.15 -10.20 10.58
C TRP A 2 11.74 -10.79 10.41
N HIS A 3 11.14 -11.20 11.51
CA HIS A 3 9.72 -11.54 11.55
C HIS A 3 8.91 -10.25 11.42
N LEU A 4 8.35 -9.99 10.23
CA LEU A 4 7.22 -9.07 10.07
C LEU A 4 5.95 -9.76 10.59
N SER A 5 5.94 -10.03 11.89
CA SER A 5 4.77 -10.46 12.65
C SER A 5 3.86 -9.25 12.83
N THR A 6 2.75 -9.25 12.10
CA THR A 6 1.43 -8.71 12.47
C THR A 6 1.39 -7.97 13.82
N ARG A 7 1.65 -6.65 13.83
CA ARG A 7 1.17 -5.72 14.88
C ARG A 7 1.40 -4.25 14.48
N TRP A 8 0.86 -3.84 13.32
CA TRP A 8 0.79 -2.42 12.97
C TRP A 8 -0.10 -1.61 13.92
N ARG A 9 -1.14 -2.25 14.50
CA ARG A 9 -2.19 -1.56 15.25
C ARG A 9 -2.01 -1.57 16.77
N SER A 10 -2.12 -2.73 17.42
CA SER A 10 -2.23 -2.81 18.89
C SER A 10 -1.18 -3.72 19.50
N GLY A 11 -0.29 -3.15 20.30
CA GLY A 11 0.79 -3.84 21.02
C GLY A 11 1.82 -2.83 21.53
N PRO A 12 2.77 -3.23 22.38
CA PRO A 12 3.76 -2.29 22.94
C PRO A 12 4.58 -1.56 21.86
N ASN A 13 4.63 -2.10 20.64
CA ASN A 13 5.31 -1.51 19.49
C ASN A 13 4.37 -1.09 18.34
N GLY A 14 3.05 -1.12 18.54
CA GLY A 14 2.07 -0.74 17.52
C GLY A 14 2.07 0.77 17.25
N VAL A 15 1.80 1.16 16.00
CA VAL A 15 1.86 2.57 15.57
C VAL A 15 0.86 3.43 16.35
N TRP A 16 -0.37 2.93 16.56
CA TRP A 16 -1.41 3.66 17.33
C TRP A 16 -1.08 3.83 18.81
N THR A 17 -0.31 2.90 19.38
CA THR A 17 0.09 2.97 20.79
C THR A 17 1.17 4.04 20.99
N ARG A 18 2.00 4.30 19.98
CA ARG A 18 3.08 5.28 20.03
C ARG A 18 2.67 6.67 19.55
N ASP A 19 1.71 6.74 18.61
CA ASP A 19 1.14 8.00 18.13
C ASP A 19 -0.38 7.83 17.89
N PRO A 20 -1.23 8.22 18.86
CA PRO A 20 -2.68 8.20 18.70
C PRO A 20 -3.19 9.12 17.58
N GLN A 21 -2.44 10.17 17.21
CA GLN A 21 -2.78 11.05 16.09
C GLN A 21 -2.39 10.44 14.75
N ALA A 22 -1.55 9.38 14.73
CA ALA A 22 -1.26 8.65 13.52
C ALA A 22 -2.56 8.14 12.88
N ALA A 23 -3.62 7.84 13.65
CA ALA A 23 -4.93 7.40 13.14
C ALA A 23 -5.50 8.31 12.06
N LYS A 24 -5.26 9.61 12.19
CA LYS A 24 -5.72 10.61 11.22
C LYS A 24 -4.94 10.59 9.90
N LEU A 25 -3.74 10.00 9.86
CA LEU A 25 -2.99 9.80 8.60
C LEU A 25 -3.61 8.71 7.72
N PHE A 26 -4.55 7.91 8.26
CA PHE A 26 -5.11 6.74 7.57
C PHE A 26 -6.59 6.87 7.22
N THR A 27 -7.21 8.04 7.41
CA THR A 27 -8.56 8.30 6.88
C THR A 27 -8.49 9.27 5.71
N LEU A 28 -9.30 9.00 4.68
CA LEU A 28 -9.35 9.85 3.49
C LEU A 28 -9.85 11.27 3.85
N ASP A 29 -10.86 11.37 4.72
CA ASP A 29 -11.42 12.66 5.13
C ASP A 29 -10.37 13.58 5.77
N ALA A 30 -9.54 13.06 6.68
CA ALA A 30 -8.49 13.84 7.31
C ALA A 30 -7.38 14.21 6.32
N TYR A 31 -7.09 13.33 5.34
CA TYR A 31 -6.13 13.59 4.28
C TYR A 31 -6.58 14.72 3.34
N VAL A 32 -7.85 14.72 2.94
CA VAL A 32 -8.43 15.76 2.08
C VAL A 32 -8.53 17.09 2.83
N ALA A 33 -8.95 17.06 4.10
CA ALA A 33 -9.23 18.27 4.87
C ALA A 33 -7.98 19.08 5.27
N ASP A 34 -6.79 18.46 5.40
CA ASP A 34 -5.62 19.11 6.01
C ASP A 34 -4.33 18.94 5.17
N PRO A 35 -3.80 20.02 4.55
CA PRO A 35 -2.51 19.98 3.85
C PRO A 35 -1.32 19.55 4.72
N ALA A 36 -1.35 19.80 6.03
CA ALA A 36 -0.29 19.36 6.93
C ALA A 36 -0.32 17.85 7.17
N VAL A 37 -1.51 17.23 7.13
CA VAL A 37 -1.65 15.76 7.10
C VAL A 37 -1.03 15.21 5.82
N ARG A 38 -1.33 15.80 4.65
CA ARG A 38 -0.76 15.37 3.37
C ARG A 38 0.76 15.49 3.32
N ARG A 39 1.30 16.63 3.73
CA ARG A 39 2.76 16.84 3.85
C ARG A 39 3.43 15.76 4.70
N ARG A 40 2.90 15.46 5.88
CA ARG A 40 3.44 14.37 6.74
C ARG A 40 3.32 13.01 6.05
N SER A 41 2.24 12.77 5.34
CA SER A 41 2.00 11.54 4.57
C SER A 41 3.01 11.36 3.43
N TRP A 42 3.39 12.45 2.74
CA TRP A 42 4.43 12.44 1.71
C TRP A 42 5.82 12.18 2.27
N LEU A 43 6.18 12.85 3.37
CA LEU A 43 7.46 12.61 4.06
C LEU A 43 7.55 11.17 4.57
N GLY A 44 6.48 10.67 5.21
CA GLY A 44 6.43 9.29 5.68
C GLY A 44 6.56 8.26 4.56
N ARG A 45 6.04 8.56 3.36
CA ARG A 45 6.26 7.73 2.17
C ARG A 45 7.68 7.82 1.67
N ARG A 46 8.22 9.02 1.49
CA ARG A 46 9.61 9.22 1.03
C ARG A 46 10.60 8.42 1.88
N ASP A 47 10.40 8.45 3.19
CA ASP A 47 11.32 7.86 4.16
C ASP A 47 10.94 6.40 4.52
N HIS A 48 9.97 5.80 3.82
CA HIS A 48 9.46 4.47 4.13
C HIS A 48 10.51 3.38 3.83
N PRO A 49 10.81 2.46 4.77
CA PRO A 49 11.87 1.47 4.59
C PRO A 49 11.58 0.42 3.52
N ALA A 50 10.32 0.28 3.08
CA ALA A 50 9.97 -0.67 2.01
C ALA A 50 10.64 -0.34 0.67
N TRP A 51 11.04 0.91 0.42
CA TRP A 51 11.76 1.27 -0.80
C TRP A 51 13.10 0.55 -0.97
N SER A 52 13.77 0.24 0.15
CA SER A 52 15.05 -0.48 0.15
C SER A 52 14.89 -1.95 0.55
N ALA A 53 13.67 -2.40 0.84
CA ALA A 53 13.42 -3.79 1.18
C ALA A 53 13.70 -4.71 -0.02
N GLN A 54 14.25 -5.88 0.27
CA GLN A 54 14.55 -6.90 -0.75
C GLN A 54 13.68 -8.14 -0.52
N PRO A 55 13.27 -8.84 -1.60
CA PRO A 55 12.62 -10.14 -1.48
C PRO A 55 13.45 -11.12 -0.65
N ASN A 56 12.77 -11.97 0.10
CA ASN A 56 13.39 -13.01 0.93
C ASN A 56 13.08 -14.41 0.39
N GLU A 57 13.60 -15.45 1.05
CA GLU A 57 13.41 -16.86 0.66
C GLU A 57 11.93 -17.28 0.57
N GLY A 58 11.05 -16.67 1.37
CA GLY A 58 9.61 -16.89 1.27
C GLY A 58 9.02 -16.42 -0.06
N HIS A 59 9.46 -15.25 -0.53
CA HIS A 59 9.06 -14.74 -1.85
C HIS A 59 9.62 -15.63 -2.97
N ALA A 60 10.90 -16.01 -2.88
CA ALA A 60 11.52 -16.92 -3.85
C ALA A 60 10.79 -18.27 -3.93
N SER A 61 10.33 -18.80 -2.79
CA SER A 61 9.55 -20.04 -2.75
C SER A 61 8.21 -19.92 -3.48
N LEU A 62 7.56 -18.75 -3.42
CA LEU A 62 6.31 -18.51 -4.16
C LEU A 62 6.55 -18.41 -5.66
N VAL A 63 7.69 -17.87 -6.09
CA VAL A 63 8.10 -17.85 -7.50
C VAL A 63 8.30 -19.28 -8.02
N GLU A 64 8.97 -20.14 -7.25
CA GLU A 64 9.13 -21.55 -7.63
C GLU A 64 7.80 -22.30 -7.66
N LEU A 65 6.88 -21.97 -6.74
CA LEU A 65 5.53 -22.54 -6.76
C LEU A 65 4.75 -22.12 -8.03
N GLU A 66 4.89 -20.86 -8.45
CA GLU A 66 4.34 -20.35 -9.71
C GLU A 66 4.92 -21.06 -10.92
N ARG A 67 6.24 -21.14 -11.02
CA ARG A 67 6.96 -21.82 -12.12
C ARG A 67 6.59 -23.29 -12.25
N SER A 68 6.26 -23.94 -11.13
CA SER A 68 5.79 -25.33 -11.12
C SER A 68 4.33 -25.51 -11.58
N GLY A 69 3.60 -24.42 -11.90
CA GLY A 69 2.21 -24.45 -12.33
C GLY A 69 1.19 -24.74 -11.22
N ARG A 70 1.61 -24.67 -9.94
CA ARG A 70 0.77 -25.01 -8.78
C ARG A 70 0.22 -23.79 -8.04
N LEU A 71 0.69 -22.59 -8.36
CA LEU A 71 0.20 -21.35 -7.78
C LEU A 71 -0.97 -20.81 -8.62
N ALA A 72 -2.15 -20.70 -8.02
CA ALA A 72 -3.31 -20.07 -8.68
C ALA A 72 -3.18 -18.54 -8.68
N ALA A 73 -2.94 -17.96 -7.51
CA ALA A 73 -2.76 -16.53 -7.25
C ALA A 73 -2.08 -16.29 -5.88
N ILE A 74 -1.55 -15.08 -5.69
CA ILE A 74 -1.09 -14.52 -4.43
C ILE A 74 -2.03 -13.37 -4.08
N VAL A 75 -2.78 -13.48 -3.00
CA VAL A 75 -3.56 -12.35 -2.46
C VAL A 75 -2.78 -11.75 -1.29
N THR A 76 -2.43 -10.46 -1.40
CA THR A 76 -1.56 -9.80 -0.42
C THR A 76 -2.15 -8.49 0.10
N GLN A 77 -2.05 -8.31 1.42
CA GLN A 77 -2.31 -7.03 2.10
C GLN A 77 -1.12 -6.07 2.02
N ASN A 78 0.04 -6.57 1.58
CA ASN A 78 1.25 -5.76 1.50
C ASN A 78 1.17 -4.84 0.28
N ILE A 79 1.61 -3.60 0.46
CA ILE A 79 1.65 -2.58 -0.59
C ILE A 79 3.05 -2.42 -1.20
N ASP A 80 4.02 -3.20 -0.73
CA ASP A 80 5.46 -3.01 -0.97
C ASP A 80 5.96 -3.53 -2.32
N GLY A 81 5.14 -4.26 -3.08
CA GLY A 81 5.51 -4.82 -4.37
C GLY A 81 6.60 -5.89 -4.34
N LEU A 82 6.91 -6.50 -3.18
CA LEU A 82 8.00 -7.47 -3.05
C LEU A 82 7.76 -8.76 -3.84
N HIS A 83 6.50 -9.18 -4.05
CA HIS A 83 6.17 -10.36 -4.85
C HIS A 83 6.58 -10.18 -6.32
N GLN A 84 6.23 -9.03 -6.89
CA GLN A 84 6.56 -8.66 -8.27
C GLN A 84 8.08 -8.52 -8.42
N ARG A 85 8.76 -7.88 -7.47
CA ARG A 85 10.24 -7.81 -7.47
C ARG A 85 10.92 -9.16 -7.33
N ALA A 86 10.30 -10.12 -6.64
CA ALA A 86 10.82 -11.49 -6.55
C ALA A 86 10.72 -12.23 -7.89
N GLY A 87 9.78 -11.83 -8.76
CA GLY A 87 9.55 -12.42 -10.08
C GLY A 87 8.23 -13.16 -10.22
N ASN A 88 7.26 -12.99 -9.31
CA ASN A 88 5.89 -13.46 -9.53
C ASN A 88 5.23 -12.65 -10.65
N SER A 89 4.44 -13.30 -11.51
CA SER A 89 3.79 -12.61 -12.61
C SER A 89 2.74 -11.62 -12.10
N PRO A 90 2.66 -10.38 -12.60
CA PRO A 90 1.72 -9.37 -12.11
C PRO A 90 0.25 -9.82 -12.14
N ASP A 91 -0.16 -10.61 -13.13
CA ASP A 91 -1.52 -11.17 -13.23
C ASP A 91 -1.85 -12.20 -12.14
N LYS A 92 -0.82 -12.70 -11.44
CA LYS A 92 -0.95 -13.63 -10.32
C LYS A 92 -0.92 -12.95 -8.96
N VAL A 93 -0.62 -11.64 -8.88
CA VAL A 93 -0.53 -10.90 -7.61
C VAL A 93 -1.71 -9.95 -7.48
N ILE A 94 -2.57 -10.22 -6.49
CA ILE A 94 -3.75 -9.43 -6.17
C ILE A 94 -3.44 -8.60 -4.91
N GLU A 95 -3.19 -7.31 -5.12
CA GLU A 95 -2.91 -6.33 -4.07
C GLU A 95 -4.19 -5.70 -3.55
N ILE A 96 -4.78 -6.32 -2.52
CA ILE A 96 -6.08 -5.88 -1.97
C ILE A 96 -6.00 -4.55 -1.19
N HIS A 97 -4.80 -4.08 -0.86
CA HIS A 97 -4.56 -2.73 -0.34
C HIS A 97 -3.87 -1.83 -1.37
N GLY A 98 -3.94 -2.19 -2.66
CA GLY A 98 -3.25 -1.47 -3.73
C GLY A 98 -1.74 -1.44 -3.54
N THR A 99 -1.11 -0.41 -4.09
CA THR A 99 0.35 -0.33 -4.17
C THR A 99 0.88 0.99 -3.61
N MET A 100 2.09 0.95 -3.05
CA MET A 100 2.83 2.16 -2.69
C MET A 100 3.58 2.76 -3.87
N SER A 101 3.66 2.06 -5.00
CA SER A 101 4.47 2.45 -6.17
C SER A 101 3.79 3.47 -7.07
N GLU A 102 2.49 3.72 -6.85
CA GLU A 102 1.68 4.62 -7.68
C GLU A 102 0.93 5.65 -6.83
N VAL A 103 0.63 6.78 -7.45
CA VAL A 103 -0.27 7.81 -6.95
C VAL A 103 -1.50 7.91 -7.85
N GLU A 104 -2.61 8.32 -7.27
CA GLU A 104 -3.84 8.60 -8.01
C GLU A 104 -4.41 9.96 -7.62
N CYS A 105 -4.97 10.67 -8.62
CA CYS A 105 -5.67 11.92 -8.40
C CYS A 105 -7.10 11.67 -7.93
N LEU A 106 -7.50 12.31 -6.82
CA LEU A 106 -8.86 12.25 -6.27
C LEU A 106 -9.93 12.98 -7.09
N SER A 107 -9.55 13.66 -8.19
CA SER A 107 -10.46 14.49 -8.98
C SER A 107 -10.65 14.00 -10.41
N CYS A 108 -9.62 13.43 -11.04
CA CYS A 108 -9.68 12.96 -12.43
C CYS A 108 -9.19 11.52 -12.62
N ASP A 109 -8.91 10.81 -11.52
CA ASP A 109 -8.46 9.41 -11.52
C ASP A 109 -7.14 9.15 -12.28
N ASP A 110 -6.41 10.21 -12.65
CA ASP A 110 -5.09 10.09 -13.26
C ASP A 110 -4.13 9.34 -12.33
N ARG A 111 -3.38 8.38 -12.89
CA ARG A 111 -2.44 7.53 -12.16
C ARG A 111 -1.04 7.68 -12.72
N THR A 112 -0.08 7.95 -11.84
CA THR A 112 1.33 8.10 -12.18
C THR A 112 2.22 7.40 -11.15
N GLY A 113 3.52 7.36 -11.42
CA GLY A 113 4.50 6.78 -10.51
C GLY A 113 4.65 7.58 -9.21
N MET A 114 4.74 6.87 -8.08
CA MET A 114 5.07 7.47 -6.78
C MET A 114 6.46 8.11 -6.80
N ASP A 115 7.39 7.55 -7.56
CA ASP A 115 8.74 8.09 -7.76
C ASP A 115 8.72 9.51 -8.34
N GLU A 116 7.85 9.79 -9.32
CA GLU A 116 7.68 11.12 -9.88
C GLU A 116 7.16 12.13 -8.83
N ALA A 117 6.17 11.71 -8.03
CA ALA A 117 5.64 12.54 -6.95
C ALA A 117 6.70 12.79 -5.85
N LEU A 118 7.44 11.77 -5.45
CA LEU A 118 8.49 11.88 -4.43
C LEU A 118 9.69 12.69 -4.92
N ALA A 119 9.99 12.69 -6.22
CA ALA A 119 11.01 13.58 -6.79
C ALA A 119 10.62 15.06 -6.64
N ARG A 120 9.33 15.40 -6.80
CA ARG A 120 8.81 16.75 -6.55
C ARG A 120 8.90 17.13 -5.08
N VAL A 121 8.55 16.21 -4.18
CA VAL A 121 8.72 16.39 -2.73
C VAL A 121 10.19 16.65 -2.37
N ALA A 122 11.11 15.91 -2.96
CA ALA A 122 12.56 16.12 -2.77
C ALA A 122 13.03 17.47 -3.32
N ALA A 123 12.39 18.00 -4.35
CA ALA A 123 12.64 19.32 -4.92
C ALA A 123 12.01 20.48 -4.11
N GLY A 124 11.31 20.19 -3.01
CA GLY A 124 10.73 21.18 -2.09
C GLY A 124 9.23 21.39 -2.24
N GLU A 125 8.55 20.60 -3.08
CA GLU A 125 7.09 20.63 -3.18
C GLU A 125 6.45 19.76 -2.11
N ASP A 126 6.08 20.35 -0.98
CA ASP A 126 5.62 19.63 0.21
C ASP A 126 4.30 18.83 0.02
N ASP A 127 3.47 19.20 -0.96
CA ASP A 127 2.18 18.58 -1.26
C ASP A 127 1.91 18.63 -2.77
N PRO A 128 2.44 17.67 -3.55
CA PRO A 128 2.32 17.69 -5.00
C PRO A 128 0.88 17.56 -5.50
N ASP A 129 0.48 18.44 -6.41
CA ASP A 129 -0.81 18.40 -7.09
C ASP A 129 -0.78 17.54 -8.37
N CYS A 130 -1.95 17.15 -8.86
CA CYS A 130 -2.07 16.45 -10.13
C CYS A 130 -1.67 17.38 -11.28
N ARG A 131 -0.75 16.93 -12.14
CA ARG A 131 -0.28 17.74 -13.28
C ARG A 131 -1.33 17.93 -14.37
N LEU A 132 -2.39 17.13 -14.40
CA LEU A 132 -3.46 17.24 -15.39
C LEU A 132 -4.57 18.22 -14.96
N CYS A 133 -4.93 18.24 -13.67
CA CYS A 133 -6.11 18.99 -13.19
C CYS A 133 -5.88 19.86 -11.94
N GLY A 134 -4.70 19.80 -11.31
CA GLY A 134 -4.41 20.49 -10.05
C GLY A 134 -5.06 19.85 -8.82
N GLY A 135 -5.69 18.68 -8.96
CA GLY A 135 -6.35 17.97 -7.87
C GLY A 135 -5.38 17.33 -6.87
N ILE A 136 -5.90 16.89 -5.74
CA ILE A 136 -5.11 16.22 -4.68
C ILE A 136 -4.64 14.86 -5.20
N LEU A 137 -3.33 14.62 -5.12
CA LEU A 137 -2.75 13.28 -5.29
C LEU A 137 -2.76 12.54 -3.95
N LYS A 138 -3.03 11.23 -3.99
CA LYS A 138 -2.80 10.32 -2.87
C LYS A 138 -2.09 9.06 -3.38
N ALA A 139 -1.58 8.21 -2.49
CA ALA A 139 -1.16 6.88 -2.92
C ALA A 139 -2.34 6.08 -3.48
N ALA A 140 -2.05 5.21 -4.44
CA ALA A 140 -2.99 4.27 -5.04
C ALA A 140 -3.35 3.09 -4.11
N THR A 141 -3.44 3.36 -2.81
CA THR A 141 -4.05 2.51 -1.79
C THR A 141 -5.57 2.77 -1.81
N PRO A 142 -6.40 1.74 -2.03
CA PRO A 142 -7.85 1.89 -2.04
C PRO A 142 -8.36 2.29 -0.64
N TYR A 143 -9.33 3.19 -0.63
CA TYR A 143 -10.15 3.55 0.53
C TYR A 143 -11.58 3.05 0.34
N ASP A 144 -11.74 1.96 -0.39
CA ASP A 144 -13.05 1.40 -0.72
C ASP A 144 -13.58 0.46 0.40
N PRO A 145 -14.88 0.11 0.38
CA PRO A 145 -15.46 -0.78 1.38
C PRO A 145 -14.84 -2.18 1.43
N ILE A 146 -14.20 -2.64 0.34
CA ILE A 146 -13.50 -3.94 0.31
C ILE A 146 -12.21 -3.84 1.10
N ALA A 147 -11.41 -2.80 0.87
CA ALA A 147 -10.25 -2.47 1.69
C ALA A 147 -10.67 -2.30 3.16
N ASP A 148 -11.74 -1.56 3.43
CA ASP A 148 -12.24 -1.35 4.80
C ASP A 148 -12.72 -2.66 5.47
N ALA A 149 -13.34 -3.57 4.70
CA ALA A 149 -13.76 -4.89 5.18
C ALA A 149 -12.55 -5.80 5.49
N VAL A 150 -11.54 -5.84 4.62
CA VAL A 150 -10.31 -6.62 4.87
C VAL A 150 -9.51 -6.07 6.04
N LEU A 151 -9.57 -4.75 6.28
CA LEU A 151 -8.89 -4.11 7.41
C LEU A 151 -9.52 -4.40 8.78
N ARG A 152 -10.81 -4.78 8.83
CA ARG A 152 -11.58 -4.93 10.09
C ARG A 152 -11.98 -6.36 10.45
N GLU A 153 -12.09 -7.24 9.46
CA GLU A 153 -12.48 -8.63 9.64
C GLU A 153 -11.25 -9.55 9.56
N PRO A 154 -11.20 -10.68 10.30
CA PRO A 154 -10.10 -11.63 10.19
C PRO A 154 -9.93 -12.12 8.74
N ILE A 155 -8.69 -12.12 8.22
CA ILE A 155 -8.41 -12.52 6.84
C ILE A 155 -8.95 -13.92 6.51
N GLY A 156 -8.94 -14.85 7.48
CA GLY A 156 -9.49 -16.19 7.31
C GLY A 156 -11.00 -16.24 7.05
N THR A 157 -11.73 -15.18 7.39
CA THR A 157 -13.18 -15.06 7.18
C THR A 157 -13.50 -14.37 5.85
N VAL A 158 -12.79 -13.29 5.52
CA VAL A 158 -13.07 -12.48 4.32
C VAL A 158 -12.48 -13.08 3.06
N LEU A 159 -11.27 -13.66 3.17
CA LEU A 159 -10.51 -14.09 2.01
C LEU A 159 -11.22 -15.19 1.19
N PRO A 160 -11.88 -16.20 1.77
CA PRO A 160 -12.63 -17.18 0.98
C PRO A 160 -13.75 -16.53 0.15
N ALA A 161 -14.47 -15.55 0.71
CA ALA A 161 -15.55 -14.86 0.01
C ALA A 161 -15.03 -13.98 -1.13
N LEU A 162 -13.90 -13.29 -0.93
CA LEU A 162 -13.25 -12.49 -1.98
C LEU A 162 -12.64 -13.34 -3.09
N VAL A 163 -12.02 -14.46 -2.74
CA VAL A 163 -11.43 -15.39 -3.72
C VAL A 163 -12.49 -15.88 -4.71
N HIS A 164 -13.69 -16.25 -4.25
CA HIS A 164 -14.78 -16.67 -5.14
C HIS A 164 -15.30 -15.57 -6.11
N GLN A 165 -14.98 -14.30 -5.87
CA GLN A 165 -15.36 -13.19 -6.74
C GLN A 165 -14.25 -12.78 -7.71
N LEU A 166 -13.00 -13.14 -7.41
CA LEU A 166 -11.80 -12.70 -8.14
C LEU A 166 -11.21 -13.78 -9.04
N ILE A 167 -11.57 -15.05 -8.82
CA ILE A 167 -11.13 -16.23 -9.58
C ILE A 167 -12.34 -17.11 -9.91
#